data_AF-A0A0F9GYX3-F1
#
_entry.id   AF-A0A0F9GYX3-F1
#
_cell.length_a   1.000
_cell.length_b   1.000
_cell.length_c   1.000
_cell.angle_alpha   90.00
_cell.angle_beta   90.00
_cell.angle_gamma   90.00
#
_symmetry.space_group_name_H-M   'P 1'
#
loop_
_entity.id
_entity.type
_entity.pdbx_description
1 polymer ?
#
loop_
_entity_poly.entity_id
_entity_poly.type
_entity_poly.pdbx_seq_one_letter_code
_entity_poly.pdbx_strand_id
1 'polypeptide(L)'
;MNKKRPIILLICTVFALFWPGISSALTARDKFAKAEACSQKLLKSKQKQQYRHNWLACIEKFQTVYRHNPSGPWAAAGLYRSGRLYELLYKRSFKKTDLQEAVDFYQRIMKRFPKSRYRQKAATALQYLSTPAVKKRVFKKEGNRKQKTDPIRNTAYNKSISRVRPPSTVTGLRFWSNPTYTRLVIDADTKISYTYKFLEKEPAIQKPPRLYVDLKHSPLSALCFNLRVVAVL
;
A
#
# COMPACT_ATOMS: atom_id res chain seq x y z
N MET A 1 14.17 -75.26 19.94
CA MET A 1 13.20 -74.35 19.29
C MET A 1 13.60 -72.90 19.61
N ASN A 2 14.20 -72.22 18.64
CA ASN A 2 14.91 -70.95 18.82
C ASN A 2 13.96 -69.74 18.91
N LYS A 3 13.88 -69.14 20.10
CA LYS A 3 13.27 -67.81 20.32
C LYS A 3 14.27 -66.73 19.91
N LYS A 4 14.22 -66.27 18.66
CA LYS A 4 14.80 -64.98 18.25
C LYS A 4 13.81 -64.27 17.35
N ARG A 5 13.25 -63.16 17.81
CA ARG A 5 12.83 -61.95 17.06
C ARG A 5 11.83 -61.11 17.90
N PRO A 6 12.35 -60.22 18.77
CA PRO A 6 11.65 -58.95 19.00
C PRO A 6 12.58 -57.72 18.91
N ILE A 7 13.80 -57.88 18.38
CA ILE A 7 14.80 -56.79 18.33
C ILE A 7 14.72 -55.99 17.00
N ILE A 8 14.21 -56.59 15.92
CA ILE A 8 14.14 -55.94 14.60
C ILE A 8 13.06 -54.84 14.53
N LEU A 9 11.99 -54.94 15.34
CA LEU A 9 10.91 -53.94 15.37
C LEU A 9 11.23 -52.67 16.15
N LEU A 10 12.25 -52.71 17.02
CA LEU A 10 12.65 -51.58 17.88
C LEU A 10 13.69 -50.65 17.23
N ILE A 11 14.31 -51.07 16.12
CA ILE A 11 15.33 -50.27 15.41
C ILE A 11 14.67 -49.35 14.35
N CYS A 12 13.50 -49.71 13.81
CA CYS A 12 12.79 -48.88 12.84
C CYS A 12 12.04 -47.69 13.45
N THR A 13 11.67 -47.73 14.73
CA THR A 13 10.94 -46.64 15.40
C THR A 13 11.85 -45.50 15.86
N VAL A 14 13.13 -45.77 16.11
CA VAL A 14 14.10 -44.73 16.50
C VAL A 14 14.61 -43.93 15.30
N PHE A 15 14.62 -44.51 14.09
CA PHE A 15 15.06 -43.80 12.87
C PHE A 15 14.03 -42.81 12.31
N ALA A 16 12.76 -42.91 12.72
CA ALA A 16 11.70 -41.97 12.31
C ALA A 16 11.67 -40.67 13.13
N LEU A 17 12.38 -40.61 14.27
CA LEU A 17 12.43 -39.44 15.16
C LEU A 17 13.64 -38.52 14.88
N PHE A 18 14.51 -38.89 13.95
CA PHE A 18 15.71 -38.13 13.57
C PHE A 18 15.66 -37.59 12.13
N TRP A 19 14.46 -37.31 11.61
CA TRP A 19 14.33 -36.52 10.38
C TRP A 19 14.15 -35.05 10.76
N PRO A 20 15.21 -34.22 10.79
CA PRO A 20 15.03 -32.78 10.87
C PRO A 20 14.27 -32.36 9.62
N GLY A 21 13.00 -31.96 9.78
CA GLY A 21 12.22 -31.39 8.70
C GLY A 21 12.88 -30.10 8.25
N ILE A 22 13.64 -30.16 7.15
CA ILE A 22 14.26 -28.98 6.54
C ILE A 22 13.14 -28.09 5.99
N SER A 23 12.61 -27.22 6.84
CA SER A 23 11.66 -26.19 6.44
C SER A 23 12.42 -25.12 5.67
N SER A 24 12.45 -25.25 4.34
CA SER A 24 13.05 -24.24 3.47
C SER A 24 12.17 -23.00 3.42
N ALA A 25 12.73 -21.85 3.77
CA ALA A 25 12.04 -20.57 3.66
C ALA A 25 11.75 -20.24 2.19
N LEU A 26 10.54 -19.73 1.91
CA LEU A 26 10.13 -19.36 0.55
C LEU A 26 11.04 -18.26 -0.04
N THR A 27 11.59 -18.51 -1.22
CA THR A 27 12.45 -17.53 -1.91
C THR A 27 11.65 -16.36 -2.49
N ALA A 28 12.35 -15.28 -2.87
CA ALA A 28 11.73 -14.16 -3.58
C ALA A 28 11.09 -14.59 -4.92
N ARG A 29 11.68 -15.58 -5.60
CA ARG A 29 11.15 -16.18 -6.84
C ARG A 29 9.82 -16.87 -6.59
N ASP A 30 9.71 -17.67 -5.52
CA ASP A 30 8.49 -18.40 -5.20
C ASP A 30 7.36 -17.46 -4.81
N LYS A 31 7.68 -16.40 -4.04
CA LYS A 31 6.72 -15.34 -3.71
C LYS A 31 6.22 -14.63 -4.97
N PHE A 32 7.11 -14.39 -5.94
CA PHE A 32 6.72 -13.79 -7.22
C PHE A 32 5.82 -14.71 -8.04
N ALA A 33 6.13 -16.00 -8.13
CA ALA A 33 5.29 -16.99 -8.81
C ALA A 33 3.88 -17.07 -8.19
N LYS A 34 3.79 -17.06 -6.86
CA LYS A 34 2.50 -17.00 -6.13
C LYS A 34 1.73 -15.71 -6.43
N ALA A 35 2.42 -14.58 -6.54
CA ALA A 35 1.81 -13.30 -6.91
C ALA A 35 1.29 -13.30 -8.36
N GLU A 36 2.03 -13.88 -9.30
CA GLU A 36 1.58 -14.05 -10.69
C GLU A 36 0.33 -14.93 -10.76
N ALA A 37 0.32 -16.08 -10.08
CA ALA A 37 -0.84 -16.95 -10.04
C ALA A 37 -2.09 -16.23 -9.49
N CYS A 38 -1.95 -15.39 -8.45
CA CYS A 38 -3.04 -14.55 -7.94
C CYS A 38 -3.56 -13.61 -9.03
N SER A 39 -2.65 -12.87 -9.68
CA SER A 39 -3.03 -11.90 -10.70
C SER A 39 -3.67 -12.55 -11.92
N GLN A 40 -3.20 -13.71 -12.36
CA GLN A 40 -3.80 -14.45 -13.46
C GLN A 40 -5.22 -14.92 -13.12
N LYS A 41 -5.42 -15.48 -11.92
CA LYS A 41 -6.75 -15.89 -11.44
C LYS A 41 -7.72 -14.70 -11.36
N LEU A 42 -7.24 -13.54 -10.92
CA LEU A 42 -8.02 -12.30 -10.91
C LEU A 42 -8.39 -11.85 -12.33
N LEU A 43 -7.41 -11.78 -13.24
CA LEU A 43 -7.62 -11.31 -14.61
C LEU A 43 -8.50 -12.25 -15.45
N LYS A 44 -8.61 -13.53 -15.09
CA LYS A 44 -9.53 -14.49 -15.73
C LYS A 44 -10.98 -14.38 -15.24
N SER A 45 -11.25 -13.84 -14.05
CA SER A 45 -12.59 -13.80 -13.47
C SER A 45 -13.16 -12.38 -13.44
N LYS A 46 -14.20 -12.13 -14.25
CA LYS A 46 -14.92 -10.83 -14.26
C LYS A 46 -15.54 -10.53 -12.89
N GLN A 47 -16.07 -11.55 -12.20
CA GLN A 47 -16.65 -11.42 -10.86
C GLN A 47 -15.60 -10.95 -9.84
N LYS A 48 -14.40 -11.56 -9.82
CA LYS A 48 -13.34 -11.13 -8.89
C LYS A 48 -12.86 -9.71 -9.20
N GLN A 49 -12.82 -9.33 -10.47
CA GLN A 49 -12.41 -7.99 -10.90
C GLN A 49 -13.37 -6.87 -10.49
N GLN A 50 -14.61 -7.17 -10.13
CA GLN A 50 -15.56 -6.18 -9.62
C GLN A 50 -15.11 -5.60 -8.27
N TYR A 51 -14.47 -6.43 -7.44
CA TYR A 51 -14.14 -6.04 -6.08
C TYR A 51 -12.70 -5.56 -5.94
N ARG A 52 -12.55 -4.31 -5.52
CA ARG A 52 -11.24 -3.66 -5.30
C ARG A 52 -10.31 -4.48 -4.41
N HIS A 53 -10.82 -5.07 -3.33
CA HIS A 53 -9.99 -5.82 -2.39
C HIS A 53 -9.26 -6.99 -3.05
N ASN A 54 -9.85 -7.63 -4.07
CA ASN A 54 -9.21 -8.72 -4.81
C ASN A 54 -7.97 -8.24 -5.59
N TRP A 55 -8.05 -7.03 -6.15
CA TRP A 55 -6.90 -6.38 -6.79
C TRP A 55 -5.80 -6.08 -5.79
N LEU A 56 -6.18 -5.45 -4.66
CA LEU A 56 -5.24 -5.08 -3.61
C LEU A 56 -4.56 -6.33 -3.01
N ALA A 57 -5.29 -7.43 -2.83
CA ALA A 57 -4.73 -8.68 -2.33
C ALA A 57 -3.64 -9.27 -3.25
N CYS A 58 -3.83 -9.21 -4.58
CA CYS A 58 -2.79 -9.67 -5.52
C CYS A 58 -1.64 -8.68 -5.65
N ILE A 59 -1.92 -7.37 -5.63
CA ILE A 59 -0.89 -6.31 -5.59
C ILE A 59 0.01 -6.49 -4.37
N GLU A 60 -0.57 -6.77 -3.21
CA GLU A 60 0.15 -6.97 -1.96
C GLU A 60 1.15 -8.11 -2.08
N LYS A 61 0.78 -9.23 -2.72
CA LYS A 61 1.71 -10.35 -2.95
C LYS A 61 2.92 -9.92 -3.78
N PHE A 62 2.76 -9.07 -4.80
CA PHE A 62 3.91 -8.52 -5.51
C PHE A 62 4.75 -7.57 -4.65
N GLN A 63 4.13 -6.76 -3.79
CA GLN A 63 4.86 -5.91 -2.85
C GLN A 63 5.67 -6.75 -1.85
N THR A 64 5.17 -7.91 -1.43
CA THR A 64 5.94 -8.82 -0.55
C THR A 64 7.22 -9.33 -1.21
N VAL A 65 7.27 -9.46 -2.54
CA VAL A 65 8.50 -9.83 -3.27
C VAL A 65 9.56 -8.75 -3.07
N TYR A 66 9.18 -7.48 -3.21
CA TYR A 66 10.06 -6.35 -2.96
C TYR A 66 10.49 -6.28 -1.49
N ARG A 67 9.55 -6.41 -0.54
CA ARG A 67 9.89 -6.34 0.89
C ARG A 67 10.77 -7.49 1.36
N HIS A 68 10.63 -8.67 0.77
CA HIS A 68 11.42 -9.85 1.14
C HIS A 68 12.90 -9.71 0.76
N ASN A 69 13.20 -9.18 -0.43
CA ASN A 69 14.56 -8.89 -0.83
C ASN A 69 14.60 -7.59 -1.66
N PRO A 70 14.72 -6.42 -1.01
CA PRO A 70 14.62 -5.11 -1.67
C PRO A 70 15.71 -4.82 -2.71
N SER A 71 16.88 -5.44 -2.58
CA SER A 71 18.00 -5.31 -3.52
C SER A 71 18.10 -6.49 -4.49
N GLY A 72 17.21 -7.48 -4.35
CA GLY A 72 17.26 -8.72 -5.10
C GLY A 72 16.80 -8.59 -6.56
N PRO A 73 17.13 -9.57 -7.40
CA PRO A 73 16.80 -9.55 -8.83
C PRO A 73 15.29 -9.51 -9.12
N TRP A 74 14.47 -10.00 -8.19
CA TRP A 74 13.00 -10.01 -8.30
C TRP A 74 12.32 -8.75 -7.75
N ALA A 75 13.05 -7.88 -7.05
CA ALA A 75 12.50 -6.71 -6.37
C ALA A 75 11.85 -5.72 -7.35
N ALA A 76 12.57 -5.38 -8.43
CA ALA A 76 12.06 -4.51 -9.49
C ALA A 76 10.87 -5.14 -10.24
N ALA A 77 10.86 -6.47 -10.38
CA ALA A 77 9.76 -7.20 -11.02
C ALA A 77 8.47 -7.08 -10.19
N GLY A 78 8.57 -7.26 -8.87
CA GLY A 78 7.46 -7.09 -7.93
C GLY A 78 6.87 -5.70 -8.02
N LEU A 79 7.70 -4.65 -7.90
CA LEU A 79 7.24 -3.26 -8.02
C LEU A 79 6.56 -2.99 -9.37
N TYR A 80 7.12 -3.49 -10.48
CA TYR A 80 6.55 -3.25 -11.81
C TYR A 80 5.17 -3.88 -11.94
N ARG A 81 5.01 -5.12 -11.47
CA ARG A 81 3.72 -5.83 -11.48
C ARG A 81 2.69 -5.16 -10.57
N SER A 82 3.10 -4.64 -9.41
CA SER A 82 2.24 -3.82 -8.55
C SER A 82 1.72 -2.59 -9.27
N GLY A 83 2.60 -1.81 -9.92
CA GLY A 83 2.20 -0.64 -10.70
C GLY A 83 1.24 -1.00 -11.84
N ARG A 84 1.49 -2.10 -12.55
CA ARG A 84 0.64 -2.55 -13.65
C ARG A 84 -0.76 -2.96 -13.21
N LEU A 85 -0.88 -3.64 -12.08
CA LEU A 85 -2.19 -4.00 -11.53
C LEU A 85 -2.97 -2.77 -11.07
N TYR A 86 -2.29 -1.75 -10.51
CA TYR A 86 -2.92 -0.47 -10.19
C TYR A 86 -3.42 0.26 -11.44
N GLU A 87 -2.69 0.25 -12.55
CA GLU A 87 -3.20 0.80 -13.82
C GLU A 87 -4.47 0.07 -14.29
N LEU A 88 -4.48 -1.26 -14.22
CA LEU A 88 -5.64 -2.06 -14.62
C LEU A 88 -6.84 -1.80 -13.69
N LEU A 89 -6.59 -1.65 -12.40
CA LEU A 89 -7.60 -1.27 -11.43
C LEU A 89 -8.15 0.13 -11.72
N TYR A 90 -7.30 1.11 -12.02
CA TYR A 90 -7.71 2.46 -12.43
C TYR A 90 -8.62 2.44 -13.67
N LYS A 91 -8.31 1.62 -14.68
CA LYS A 91 -9.15 1.48 -15.89
C LYS A 91 -10.59 1.06 -15.58
N ARG A 92 -10.83 0.43 -14.42
CA ARG A 92 -12.14 -0.03 -13.97
C ARG A 92 -12.76 0.90 -12.93
N SER A 93 -11.98 1.32 -11.93
CA SER A 93 -12.44 2.09 -10.79
C SER A 93 -12.54 3.59 -11.09
N PHE A 94 -11.75 4.07 -12.07
CA PHE A 94 -11.46 5.47 -12.37
C PHE A 94 -11.01 6.30 -11.16
N LYS A 95 -10.51 5.65 -10.11
CA LYS A 95 -9.98 6.35 -8.94
C LYS A 95 -8.57 6.84 -9.25
N LYS A 96 -8.39 8.16 -9.33
CA LYS A 96 -7.08 8.79 -9.58
C LYS A 96 -6.00 8.33 -8.61
N THR A 97 -6.37 8.00 -7.37
CA THR A 97 -5.46 7.41 -6.38
C THR A 97 -4.82 6.10 -6.87
N ASP A 98 -5.56 5.24 -7.59
CA ASP A 98 -4.99 4.02 -8.19
C ASP A 98 -3.94 4.34 -9.25
N LEU A 99 -4.22 5.36 -10.07
CA LEU A 99 -3.27 5.79 -11.09
C LEU A 99 -2.01 6.40 -10.48
N GLN A 100 -2.18 7.17 -9.40
CA GLN A 100 -1.05 7.73 -8.63
C GLN A 100 -0.19 6.63 -8.02
N GLU A 101 -0.79 5.57 -7.46
CA GLU A 101 -0.03 4.41 -6.97
C GLU A 101 0.78 3.76 -8.10
N ALA A 102 0.18 3.56 -9.28
CA ALA A 102 0.89 3.00 -10.42
C ALA A 102 2.13 3.84 -10.79
N VAL A 103 1.96 5.18 -10.85
CA VAL A 103 3.05 6.13 -11.12
C VAL A 103 4.15 6.03 -10.04
N ASP A 104 3.80 6.01 -8.76
CA ASP A 104 4.76 5.89 -7.66
C ASP A 104 5.59 4.60 -7.76
N PHE A 105 4.95 3.45 -8.03
CA PHE A 105 5.68 2.20 -8.25
C PHE A 105 6.68 2.30 -9.41
N TYR A 106 6.29 2.92 -10.53
CA TYR A 106 7.19 3.10 -11.66
C TYR A 106 8.34 4.07 -11.37
N GLN A 107 8.07 5.19 -10.70
CA GLN A 107 9.09 6.15 -10.28
C GLN A 107 10.10 5.52 -9.31
N ARG A 108 9.66 4.66 -8.40
CA ARG A 108 10.56 3.90 -7.51
C ARG A 108 11.49 2.99 -8.29
N ILE A 109 11.02 2.35 -9.36
CA ILE A 109 11.87 1.51 -10.21
C ILE A 109 12.93 2.37 -10.90
N MET A 110 12.52 3.51 -11.45
CA MET A 110 13.45 4.47 -12.07
C MET A 110 14.55 4.90 -11.09
N LYS A 111 14.19 5.21 -9.85
CA LYS A 111 15.13 5.70 -8.83
C LYS A 111 16.01 4.60 -8.25
N ARG A 112 15.43 3.46 -7.87
CA ARG A 112 16.12 2.43 -7.05
C ARG A 112 16.76 1.31 -7.86
N PHE A 113 16.35 1.12 -9.12
CA PHE A 113 16.82 0.01 -9.95
C PHE A 113 17.37 0.49 -11.30
N PRO A 114 18.41 1.34 -11.32
CA PRO A 114 18.93 1.94 -12.54
C PRO A 114 19.39 0.92 -13.59
N LYS A 115 19.92 -0.23 -13.15
CA LYS A 115 20.45 -1.29 -14.02
C LYS A 115 19.42 -2.38 -14.37
N SER A 116 18.19 -2.30 -13.86
CA SER A 116 17.19 -3.35 -14.09
C SER A 116 16.50 -3.21 -15.44
N ARG A 117 16.20 -4.34 -16.11
CA ARG A 117 15.33 -4.37 -17.30
C ARG A 117 13.94 -3.75 -17.09
N TYR A 118 13.48 -3.70 -15.83
CA TYR A 118 12.20 -3.08 -15.49
C TYR A 118 12.25 -1.55 -15.49
N ARG A 119 13.44 -0.93 -15.46
CA ARG A 119 13.60 0.52 -15.62
C ARG A 119 13.02 0.99 -16.94
N GLN A 120 13.41 0.38 -18.05
CA GLN A 120 12.91 0.77 -19.37
C GLN A 120 11.39 0.58 -19.45
N LYS A 121 10.87 -0.54 -18.95
CA LYS A 121 9.42 -0.80 -18.91
C LYS A 121 8.67 0.24 -18.07
N ALA A 122 9.22 0.63 -16.92
CA ALA A 122 8.64 1.66 -16.06
C ALA A 122 8.69 3.05 -16.73
N ALA A 123 9.78 3.38 -17.43
CA ALA A 123 9.89 4.63 -18.19
C ALA A 123 8.83 4.69 -19.30
N THR A 124 8.66 3.63 -20.08
CA THR A 124 7.61 3.55 -21.11
C THR A 124 6.21 3.69 -20.51
N ALA A 125 5.95 3.06 -19.36
CA ALA A 125 4.66 3.19 -18.69
C ALA A 125 4.42 4.64 -18.22
N LEU A 126 5.40 5.29 -17.60
CA LEU A 126 5.31 6.70 -17.20
C LEU A 126 5.08 7.63 -18.39
N GLN A 127 5.79 7.40 -19.50
CA GLN A 127 5.61 8.17 -20.73
C GLN A 127 4.18 8.03 -21.25
N TYR A 128 3.66 6.81 -21.34
CA TYR A 128 2.27 6.56 -21.74
C TYR A 128 1.27 7.30 -20.83
N LEU A 129 1.44 7.21 -19.52
CA LEU A 129 0.58 7.88 -18.54
C LEU A 129 0.65 9.42 -18.61
N SER A 130 1.77 9.97 -19.11
CA SER A 130 1.98 11.40 -19.28
C SER A 130 1.31 11.98 -20.54
N THR A 131 0.89 11.13 -21.48
CA THR A 131 0.32 11.57 -22.76
C THR A 131 -0.95 12.39 -22.57
N PRO A 132 -1.20 13.41 -23.42
CA PRO A 132 -2.42 14.24 -23.34
C PRO A 132 -3.70 13.42 -23.42
N ALA A 133 -3.70 12.34 -24.21
CA ALA A 133 -4.84 11.43 -24.34
C ALA A 133 -5.20 10.76 -23.00
N VAL A 134 -4.21 10.29 -22.24
CA VAL A 134 -4.44 9.71 -20.92
C VAL A 134 -4.82 10.80 -19.93
N LYS A 135 -4.09 11.93 -19.88
CA LYS A 135 -4.40 13.07 -18.99
C LYS A 135 -5.85 13.54 -19.16
N LYS A 136 -6.30 13.81 -20.40
CA LYS A 136 -7.69 14.21 -20.69
C LYS A 136 -8.71 13.19 -20.19
N ARG A 137 -8.43 11.88 -20.28
CA ARG A 137 -9.30 10.82 -19.76
C ARG A 137 -9.36 10.81 -18.23
N VAL A 138 -8.26 11.11 -17.55
CA VAL A 138 -8.24 11.27 -16.08
C VAL A 138 -9.16 12.42 -15.66
N PHE A 139 -8.95 13.61 -16.24
CA PHE A 139 -9.71 14.82 -15.88
C PHE A 139 -11.19 14.76 -16.28
N LYS A 140 -11.52 14.23 -17.47
CA LYS A 140 -12.91 14.14 -17.96
C LYS A 140 -13.79 13.20 -17.12
N LYS A 141 -13.22 12.12 -16.58
CA LYS A 141 -13.99 11.16 -15.76
C LYS A 141 -14.12 11.57 -14.30
N GLU A 142 -13.26 12.49 -13.84
CA GLU A 142 -13.33 13.09 -12.50
C GLU A 142 -14.53 14.04 -12.40
N GLY A 143 -14.76 14.88 -13.40
CA GLY A 143 -15.90 15.83 -13.43
C GLY A 143 -17.29 15.18 -13.46
N ASN A 144 -17.42 13.96 -13.97
CA ASN A 144 -18.70 13.23 -14.01
C ASN A 144 -19.00 12.43 -12.73
N ARG A 145 -18.05 12.31 -11.81
CA ARG A 145 -18.24 11.60 -10.54
C ARG A 145 -18.51 12.64 -9.47
N LYS A 146 -19.76 13.12 -9.35
CA LYS A 146 -20.21 13.87 -8.17
C LYS A 146 -19.79 13.06 -6.94
N GLN A 147 -18.79 13.58 -6.23
CA GLN A 147 -18.45 13.13 -4.90
C GLN A 147 -19.73 13.32 -4.07
N LYS A 148 -20.35 12.23 -3.63
CA LYS A 148 -21.10 12.26 -2.37
C LYS A 148 -20.06 12.46 -1.27
N THR A 149 -19.64 13.71 -1.11
CA THR A 149 -19.10 14.22 0.14
C THR A 149 -20.29 14.83 0.86
N ASP A 150 -20.58 14.32 2.06
CA ASP A 150 -21.61 14.88 2.93
C ASP A 150 -21.36 16.39 3.12
N PRO A 151 -22.41 17.23 3.16
CA PRO A 151 -22.27 18.67 3.05
C PRO A 151 -21.74 19.25 4.36
N ILE A 152 -20.52 19.79 4.36
CA ILE A 152 -20.06 20.70 5.41
C ILE A 152 -20.52 22.10 5.05
N ARG A 153 -21.31 22.68 5.96
CA ARG A 153 -22.00 23.96 5.89
C ARG A 153 -20.97 25.11 5.93
N ASN A 154 -20.94 25.92 4.88
CA ASN A 154 -20.17 27.17 4.84
C ASN A 154 -20.88 28.24 5.68
N THR A 155 -20.15 28.94 6.55
CA THR A 155 -20.53 30.27 7.03
C THR A 155 -19.34 31.22 6.93
N ALA A 156 -19.65 32.47 6.61
CA ALA A 156 -18.80 33.47 6.01
C ALA A 156 -17.63 33.95 6.90
N TYR A 157 -16.48 34.19 6.27
CA TYR A 157 -15.29 34.78 6.88
C TYR A 157 -15.26 36.27 6.61
N ASN A 158 -15.32 37.08 7.67
CA ASN A 158 -15.10 38.52 7.60
C ASN A 158 -13.61 38.85 7.85
N LYS A 159 -13.20 39.86 7.09
CA LYS A 159 -11.88 40.47 6.91
C LYS A 159 -11.29 41.09 8.18
N SER A 160 -10.01 40.82 8.47
CA SER A 160 -9.01 41.83 8.86
C SER A 160 -7.58 41.27 8.83
N ILE A 161 -6.64 42.15 8.52
CA ILE A 161 -5.24 41.89 8.16
C ILE A 161 -4.35 42.07 9.40
N SER A 162 -3.50 41.08 9.70
CA SER A 162 -2.29 41.24 10.53
C SER A 162 -1.14 40.40 9.96
N ARG A 163 0.08 40.95 9.96
CA ARG A 163 1.28 40.32 9.39
C ARG A 163 1.73 39.13 10.24
N VAL A 164 1.14 37.97 9.98
CA VAL A 164 1.55 36.68 10.54
C VAL A 164 1.89 35.80 9.34
N ARG A 165 3.04 35.11 9.33
CA ARG A 165 3.32 34.11 8.28
C ARG A 165 2.11 33.18 8.23
N PRO A 166 1.47 32.99 7.07
CA PRO A 166 0.20 32.29 7.02
C PRO A 166 0.40 30.91 7.64
N PRO A 167 -0.49 30.48 8.55
CA PRO A 167 -0.42 29.15 9.09
C PRO A 167 -0.35 28.12 7.95
N SER A 168 0.60 27.20 8.04
CA SER A 168 0.77 26.15 7.03
C SER A 168 -0.50 25.32 6.99
N THR A 169 -1.12 25.22 5.80
CA THR A 169 -2.41 24.56 5.64
C THR A 169 -2.20 23.13 5.15
N VAL A 170 -2.81 22.18 5.85
CA VAL A 170 -2.93 20.80 5.34
C VAL A 170 -3.92 20.78 4.19
N THR A 171 -3.42 20.42 3.01
CA THR A 171 -4.17 20.39 1.76
C THR A 171 -4.85 19.06 1.50
N GLY A 172 -4.44 17.99 2.21
CA GLY A 172 -5.06 16.69 2.06
C GLY A 172 -4.58 15.64 3.05
N LEU A 173 -5.44 14.65 3.30
CA LEU A 173 -5.13 13.44 4.05
C LEU A 173 -5.46 12.22 3.18
N ARG A 174 -4.47 11.35 2.98
CA ARG A 174 -4.64 10.08 2.26
C ARG A 174 -4.23 8.93 3.17
N PHE A 175 -4.98 7.84 3.14
CA PHE A 175 -4.65 6.65 3.90
C PHE A 175 -4.78 5.38 3.08
N TRP A 176 -3.96 4.39 3.41
CA TRP A 176 -4.03 3.03 2.85
C TRP A 176 -3.83 2.05 3.97
N SER A 177 -4.82 1.20 4.23
CA SER A 177 -4.70 0.10 5.19
C SER A 177 -4.65 -1.21 4.42
N ASN A 178 -3.62 -2.02 4.68
CA ASN A 178 -3.58 -3.43 4.29
C ASN A 178 -3.41 -4.29 5.56
N PRO A 179 -3.47 -5.63 5.48
CA PRO A 179 -3.37 -6.49 6.66
C PRO A 179 -2.07 -6.37 7.47
N THR A 180 -1.05 -5.66 6.97
CA THR A 180 0.30 -5.61 7.56
C THR A 180 0.79 -4.21 7.89
N TYR A 181 0.19 -3.15 7.36
CA TYR A 181 0.47 -1.77 7.75
C TYR A 181 -0.63 -0.82 7.27
N THR A 182 -0.74 0.31 7.97
CA THR A 182 -1.51 1.48 7.53
C THR A 182 -0.55 2.60 7.19
N ARG A 183 -0.64 3.14 5.97
CA ARG A 183 0.09 4.34 5.55
C ARG A 183 -0.83 5.53 5.66
N LEU A 184 -0.37 6.59 6.31
CA LEU A 184 -0.96 7.92 6.28
C LEU A 184 -0.03 8.84 5.48
N VAL A 185 -0.58 9.62 4.55
CA VAL A 185 0.13 10.70 3.83
C VAL A 185 -0.66 11.97 4.05
N ILE A 186 0.01 12.99 4.58
CA ILE A 186 -0.53 14.31 4.86
C ILE A 186 0.13 15.27 3.88
N ASP A 187 -0.66 15.86 3.00
CA ASP A 187 -0.21 16.86 2.05
C ASP A 187 -0.31 18.24 2.70
N ALA A 188 0.73 19.06 2.56
CA ALA A 188 0.80 20.42 3.11
C ALA A 188 1.33 21.39 2.05
N ASP A 189 0.92 22.66 2.12
CA ASP A 189 1.38 23.73 1.23
C ASP A 189 2.86 24.08 1.42
N THR A 190 3.36 23.90 2.64
CA THR A 190 4.70 24.25 3.09
C THR A 190 5.23 23.14 4.01
N LYS A 191 6.53 23.18 4.32
CA LYS A 191 7.15 22.16 5.18
C LYS A 191 6.68 22.34 6.62
N ILE A 192 5.98 21.33 7.17
CA ILE A 192 5.44 21.33 8.53
C ILE A 192 6.23 20.36 9.43
N SER A 193 6.53 20.77 10.67
CA SER A 193 7.10 19.89 11.68
C SER A 193 5.99 19.10 12.38
N TYR A 194 6.22 17.82 12.70
CA TYR A 194 5.20 16.96 13.29
C TYR A 194 5.74 16.12 14.45
N THR A 195 4.84 15.68 15.32
CA THR A 195 5.06 14.67 16.36
C THR A 195 4.05 13.55 16.21
N TYR A 196 4.41 12.31 16.56
CA TYR A 196 3.48 11.19 16.49
C TYR A 196 3.50 10.35 17.76
N LYS A 197 2.36 9.76 18.09
CA LYS A 197 2.21 8.83 19.22
C LYS A 197 1.32 7.66 18.82
N PHE A 198 1.84 6.45 18.95
CA PHE A 198 1.04 5.24 18.84
C PHE A 198 0.47 4.89 20.22
N LEU A 199 -0.84 4.75 20.31
CA LEU A 199 -1.52 4.21 21.48
C LEU A 199 -1.89 2.76 21.19
N GLU A 200 -1.45 1.89 22.08
CA GLU A 200 -1.80 0.48 22.03
C GLU A 200 -3.28 0.26 22.30
N LYS A 201 -3.75 -0.96 22.02
CA LYS A 201 -5.13 -1.36 22.27
C LYS A 201 -5.42 -1.28 23.76
N GLU A 202 -6.54 -0.65 24.13
CA GLU A 202 -7.03 -0.61 25.50
C GLU A 202 -8.31 -1.46 25.61
N PRO A 203 -8.21 -2.72 26.10
CA PRO A 203 -9.35 -3.63 26.14
C PRO A 203 -10.47 -3.18 27.09
N ALA A 204 -10.11 -2.53 28.20
CA ALA A 204 -11.03 -2.06 29.23
C ALA A 204 -12.05 -1.02 28.71
N ILE A 205 -11.70 -0.28 27.65
CA ILE A 205 -12.54 0.78 27.07
C ILE A 205 -12.89 0.43 25.60
N GLN A 206 -12.74 -0.84 25.19
CA GLN A 206 -13.02 -1.35 23.83
C GLN A 206 -12.39 -0.50 22.71
N LYS A 207 -11.20 0.03 22.95
CA LYS A 207 -10.58 1.03 22.09
C LYS A 207 -9.49 0.37 21.23
N PRO A 208 -9.63 0.35 19.89
CA PRO A 208 -8.61 -0.19 18.99
C PRO A 208 -7.33 0.64 19.04
N PRO A 209 -6.18 0.10 18.58
CA PRO A 209 -4.94 0.86 18.51
C PRO A 209 -5.14 2.13 17.68
N ARG A 210 -4.50 3.23 18.12
CA ARG A 210 -4.64 4.54 17.49
C ARG A 210 -3.29 5.15 17.20
N LEU A 211 -3.14 5.76 16.02
CA LEU A 211 -2.00 6.61 15.73
C LEU A 211 -2.42 8.07 15.78
N TYR A 212 -1.73 8.84 16.60
CA TYR A 212 -1.83 10.29 16.68
C TYR A 212 -0.68 10.90 15.89
N VAL A 213 -1.01 11.88 15.06
CA VAL A 213 -0.04 12.75 14.40
C VAL A 213 -0.47 14.18 14.65
N ASP A 214 0.38 14.93 15.36
CA ASP A 214 0.19 16.34 15.67
C ASP A 214 1.12 17.17 14.77
N LEU A 215 0.55 18.14 14.06
CA LEU A 215 1.28 19.03 13.17
C LEU A 215 1.44 20.40 13.82
N LYS A 216 2.69 20.82 14.05
CA LYS A 216 2.98 22.09 14.72
C LYS A 216 2.65 23.27 13.81
N HIS A 217 1.97 24.29 14.34
CA HIS A 217 1.61 25.53 13.63
C HIS A 217 0.61 25.34 12.46
N SER A 218 -0.18 24.27 12.47
CA SER A 218 -1.29 24.05 11.53
C SER A 218 -2.63 24.20 12.26
N PRO A 219 -3.31 25.36 12.18
CA PRO A 219 -4.63 25.53 12.74
C PRO A 219 -5.67 24.75 11.94
N LEU A 220 -6.48 23.95 12.64
CA LEU A 220 -7.77 23.48 12.15
C LEU A 220 -8.81 24.49 12.60
N SER A 221 -9.07 25.50 11.77
CA SER A 221 -9.98 26.63 12.07
C SER A 221 -9.68 27.38 13.40
N ALA A 222 -10.34 28.51 13.61
CA ALA A 222 -9.90 29.61 14.48
C ALA A 222 -9.87 29.34 16.00
N LEU A 223 -9.87 28.08 16.49
CA LEU A 223 -9.91 27.78 17.92
C LEU A 223 -9.03 26.62 18.42
N CYS A 224 -8.10 26.08 17.62
CA CYS A 224 -7.16 25.08 18.15
C CYS A 224 -5.79 25.12 17.46
N PHE A 225 -4.73 25.29 18.25
CA PHE A 225 -3.36 25.49 17.78
C PHE A 225 -2.66 24.25 17.20
N ASN A 226 -3.33 23.08 17.09
CA ASN A 226 -2.74 21.87 16.51
C ASN A 226 -3.80 21.02 15.78
N LEU A 227 -3.54 20.67 14.53
CA LEU A 227 -4.28 19.63 13.80
C LEU A 227 -3.89 18.26 14.36
N ARG A 228 -4.85 17.60 15.00
CA ARG A 228 -4.73 16.26 15.55
C ARG A 228 -5.44 15.25 14.64
N VAL A 229 -4.67 14.47 13.91
CA VAL A 229 -5.22 13.35 13.11
C VAL A 229 -5.20 12.09 13.96
N VAL A 230 -6.37 11.51 14.20
CA VAL A 230 -6.52 10.22 14.89
C VAL A 230 -6.89 9.17 13.85
N ALA A 231 -5.97 8.26 13.56
CA ALA A 231 -6.25 7.10 12.73
C ALA A 231 -6.53 5.89 13.63
N VAL A 232 -7.69 5.27 13.42
CA VAL A 232 -8.02 3.95 13.99
C VAL A 232 -7.37 2.89 13.11
N LEU A 233 -6.57 2.03 13.73
CA LEU A 233 -5.77 1.01 13.04
C LEU A 233 -6.37 -0.39 13.17
#